data_AF-A0AAW2L1F1-F1
#
_entry.id   AF-A0AAW2L1F1-F1
#
_cell.length_a   1.000
_cell.length_b   1.000
_cell.length_c   1.000
_cell.angle_alpha   90.00
_cell.angle_beta   90.00
_cell.angle_gamma   90.00
#
_symmetry.space_group_name_H-M   'P 1'
#
loop_
_entity.id
_entity.type
_entity.pdbx_description
1 polymer ?
#
loop_
_entity_poly.entity_id
_entity_poly.type
_entity_poly.pdbx_seq_one_letter_code
_entity_poly.pdbx_strand_id
1 'polypeptide(L)' 'MTDSASAKRWLPLEANPDVMNQFLWGLGVAPDEAECFDVYGLDEELLEMVPKPVLAVLFLFPITSKGLKLMD' A
#
# COMPACT_ATOMS: atom_id res chain seq x y z
N MET A 1 -0.05 10.07 -38.91
CA MET A 1 -0.18 9.00 -37.90
C MET A 1 0.63 9.44 -36.69
N THR A 2 0.00 10.14 -35.76
CA THR A 2 0.65 10.62 -34.53
C THR A 2 0.69 9.46 -33.54
N ASP A 3 1.90 8.96 -33.30
CA ASP A 3 2.18 7.94 -32.28
C ASP A 3 1.90 8.57 -30.91
N SER A 4 0.75 8.23 -30.33
CA SER A 4 0.42 8.62 -28.95
C SER A 4 1.35 7.83 -28.06
N ALA A 5 2.33 8.50 -27.45
CA ALA A 5 3.29 7.89 -26.53
C ALA A 5 2.57 6.91 -25.60
N SER A 6 2.81 5.61 -25.79
CA SER A 6 2.25 4.55 -24.96
C SER A 6 2.60 4.87 -23.51
N ALA A 7 1.59 5.17 -22.70
CA ALA A 7 1.79 5.45 -21.29
C ALA A 7 2.59 4.29 -20.69
N LYS A 8 3.72 4.61 -20.02
CA LYS A 8 4.55 3.60 -19.37
C LYS A 8 3.66 2.76 -18.46
N ARG A 9 3.53 1.47 -18.78
CA ARG A 9 2.71 0.54 -18.01
C ARG A 9 3.59 -0.05 -16.91
N TRP A 10 3.29 0.31 -15.67
CA TRP A 10 3.97 -0.27 -14.51
C TRP A 10 3.28 -1.57 -14.13
N LEU A 11 4.06 -2.48 -13.54
CA LEU A 11 3.49 -3.69 -12.96
C LEU A 11 2.79 -3.35 -11.64
N PRO A 12 1.67 -4.00 -11.31
CA PRO A 12 1.02 -3.80 -10.03
C PRO A 12 1.94 -4.28 -8.90
N LEU A 13 1.98 -3.52 -7.80
CA LEU A 13 2.69 -3.89 -6.58
C LEU A 13 1.78 -4.76 -5.70
N GLU A 14 2.34 -5.82 -5.13
CA GLU A 14 1.62 -6.68 -4.19
C GLU A 14 1.47 -5.99 -2.83
N ALA A 15 0.28 -6.03 -2.25
CA ALA A 15 0.03 -5.53 -0.89
C ALA A 15 0.49 -6.57 0.14
N ASN A 16 1.81 -6.70 0.27
CA ASN A 16 2.51 -7.60 1.16
C ASN A 16 3.64 -6.82 1.86
N PRO A 17 3.75 -6.85 3.20
CA PRO A 17 4.81 -6.17 3.94
C PRO A 17 6.22 -6.42 3.41
N ASP A 18 6.57 -7.67 3.06
CA ASP A 18 7.91 -8.01 2.56
C ASP A 18 8.23 -7.27 1.25
N VAL A 19 7.27 -7.25 0.33
CA VAL A 19 7.41 -6.58 -0.98
C VAL A 19 7.45 -5.06 -0.81
N MET A 20 6.59 -4.51 0.04
CA MET A 20 6.48 -3.07 0.29
C MET A 20 7.71 -2.53 1.03
N ASN A 21 8.22 -3.26 2.03
CA ASN A 21 9.40 -2.85 2.79
C ASN A 21 10.65 -2.90 1.93
N GLN A 22 10.84 -3.95 1.11
CA GLN A 22 11.91 -3.98 0.12
C GLN A 22 11.85 -2.79 -0.85
N PHE A 23 10.64 -2.40 -1.28
CA PHE A 23 10.46 -1.24 -2.13
C PHE A 23 10.84 0.08 -1.42
N LEU A 24 10.38 0.29 -0.18
CA LEU A 24 10.72 1.47 0.63
C LEU A 24 12.22 1.59 0.88
N TRP A 25 12.87 0.50 1.26
CA TRP A 25 14.33 0.48 1.49
C TRP A 25 15.10 0.74 0.20
N GLY A 26 14.63 0.21 -0.93
CA GLY A 26 15.18 0.51 -2.25
C GLY A 26 15.07 1.98 -2.66
N LEU A 27 14.11 2.72 -2.09
CA LEU A 27 13.96 4.16 -2.25
C LEU A 27 14.76 4.98 -1.22
N GLY A 28 15.44 4.33 -0.27
CA GLY A 28 16.32 4.96 0.71
C GLY A 28 15.70 5.23 2.09
N VAL A 29 14.51 4.72 2.38
CA VAL A 29 13.93 4.76 3.73
C VAL A 29 14.62 3.70 4.60
N ALA A 30 15.14 4.06 5.76
CA ALA A 30 15.78 3.09 6.64
C ALA A 30 14.74 2.26 7.43
N PRO A 31 15.00 0.98 7.74
CA PRO A 31 14.06 0.14 8.49
C PRO A 31 13.66 0.71 9.87
N ASP A 32 14.56 1.43 10.53
CA ASP A 32 14.29 2.08 11.82
C ASP A 32 13.49 3.39 11.69
N GLU A 33 13.30 3.91 10.47
CA GLU A 33 12.45 5.07 10.21
C GLU A 33 10.99 4.67 9.91
N ALA A 34 10.77 3.66 9.06
CA ALA A 34 9.44 3.15 8.75
C ALA A 34 9.45 1.76 8.11
N GLU A 35 8.47 0.93 8.51
CA GLU A 35 8.16 -0.37 7.93
C GLU A 35 6.64 -0.57 7.88
N CYS A 36 6.18 -1.29 6.86
CA CYS A 36 4.82 -1.79 6.74
C CYS A 36 4.67 -3.09 7.54
N PHE A 37 3.52 -3.26 8.18
CA PHE A 37 3.11 -4.46 8.90
C PHE A 37 1.72 -4.87 8.45
N ASP A 38 1.41 -6.16 8.54
CA ASP A 38 0.05 -6.65 8.27
C ASP A 38 -0.94 -6.13 9.33
N VAL A 39 -2.15 -5.81 8.87
CA VAL A 39 -3.30 -5.56 9.72
C VAL A 39 -4.23 -6.75 9.61
N TYR A 40 -4.20 -7.64 10.60
CA TYR A 40 -4.94 -8.91 10.58
C TYR A 40 -6.46 -8.73 10.69
N GLY A 41 -6.91 -7.61 11.25
CA GLY A 41 -8.32 -7.27 11.37
C GLY A 41 -8.52 -5.89 11.98
N LEU A 42 -9.78 -5.46 12.08
CA LEU A 42 -10.16 -4.13 12.58
C LEU A 42 -10.74 -4.18 14.00
N ASP A 43 -10.76 -5.36 14.62
CA ASP A 43 -11.13 -5.52 16.02
C ASP A 43 -9.98 -5.02 16.91
N GLU A 44 -10.31 -4.48 18.07
CA GLU A 44 -9.34 -3.83 18.97
C GLU A 44 -8.13 -4.73 19.29
N GLU A 45 -8.38 -6.00 19.62
CA GLU A 45 -7.33 -6.98 19.93
C GLU A 45 -6.36 -7.22 18.76
N LEU A 46 -6.86 -7.21 17.52
CA LEU A 46 -6.02 -7.41 16.33
C LEU A 46 -5.25 -6.13 15.96
N LEU A 47 -5.85 -4.96 16.17
CA LEU A 47 -5.19 -3.67 15.95
C LEU A 47 -4.06 -3.42 16.96
N GLU A 48 -4.16 -3.98 18.17
CA GLU A 48 -3.09 -3.92 19.17
C GLU A 48 -1.80 -4.63 18.75
N MET A 49 -1.87 -5.55 17.79
CA MET A 49 -0.69 -6.24 17.23
C MET A 49 0.15 -5.32 16.33
N VAL A 50 -0.42 -4.22 15.83
CA VAL A 50 0.28 -3.29 14.93
C VAL A 50 1.25 -2.41 15.74
N PRO A 51 2.54 -2.36 15.38
CA PRO A 51 3.51 -1.50 16.05
C PRO A 51 3.10 -0.02 16.07
N LYS A 52 3.39 0.66 17.17
CA LYS A 52 3.07 2.08 17.39
C LYS A 52 4.36 2.92 17.48
N PRO A 53 4.38 4.17 16.97
CA PRO A 53 3.25 4.91 16.39
C PRO A 53 2.93 4.49 14.94
N VAL A 54 1.65 4.57 14.56
CA VAL A 54 1.20 4.31 13.19
C VAL A 54 1.25 5.61 12.38
N LEU A 55 2.01 5.62 11.29
CA LEU A 55 2.18 6.78 10.42
C LEU A 55 1.11 6.89 9.33
N ALA A 56 0.73 5.75 8.75
CA ALA A 56 -0.25 5.65 7.66
C ALA A 56 -0.87 4.26 7.62
N VAL A 57 -2.00 4.14 6.92
CA VAL A 57 -2.65 2.86 6.59
C VAL A 57 -2.77 2.76 5.08
N LEU A 58 -2.31 1.64 4.51
CA LEU A 58 -2.49 1.32 3.10
C LEU A 58 -3.54 0.22 2.98
N PHE A 59 -4.60 0.48 2.22
CA PHE A 59 -5.72 -0.44 2.07
C PHE A 59 -5.90 -0.81 0.59
N LEU A 60 -5.65 -2.07 0.27
CA LEU A 60 -5.93 -2.63 -1.05
C LEU A 60 -7.40 -3.07 -1.10
N PHE A 61 -8.16 -2.52 -2.04
CA PHE A 61 -9.55 -2.87 -2.23
C PHE A 61 -9.90 -2.95 -3.73
N PRO A 62 -10.97 -3.69 -4.10
CA PRO A 62 -11.40 -3.78 -5.48
C PRO A 62 -11.94 -2.44 -6.01
N ILE A 63 -11.34 -1.94 -7.08
CA ILE A 63 -11.88 -0.78 -7.81
C ILE A 63 -13.07 -1.25 -8.64
N THR A 64 -14.28 -0.90 -8.20
CA THR A 64 -15.54 -1.18 -8.88
C THR A 64 -16.32 0.12 -9.10
N SER A 65 -17.28 0.14 -10.03
CA SER A 65 -18.12 1.33 -10.24
C SER A 65 -18.89 1.77 -9.00
N LYS A 66 -19.16 0.84 -8.06
CA LYS A 66 -19.76 1.16 -6.77
C LYS A 66 -18.71 1.70 -5.79
N GLY A 67 -17.52 1.10 -5.75
CA GLY A 67 -16.42 1.54 -4.88
C GLY A 67 -15.91 2.94 -5.24
N LEU A 68 -15.85 3.27 -6.53
CA LEU A 68 -15.38 4.59 -6.97
C LEU A 68 -16.32 5.72 -6.53
N LYS A 69 -17.64 5.48 -6.50
CA LYS A 69 -18.64 6.44 -5.98
C LYS A 69 -18.54 6.70 -4.48
N LEU A 70 -17.80 5.88 -3.73
CA LEU A 70 -17.55 6.11 -2.30
C LEU A 70 -16.38 7.09 -2.08
N MET A 71 -15.57 7.33 -3.12
CA MET A 71 -14.38 8.17 -3.07
C MET A 71 -14.61 9.60 -3.58
N ASP A 72 -15.80 9.87 -4.15
CA ASP A 72 -16.32 11.20 -4.51
C ASP A 72 -17.12 11.80 -3.33
#